data_AF-A0A9E6F7S7-F1
#
_entry.id   AF-A0A9E6F7S7-F1
#
_cell.length_a   1.000
_cell.length_b   1.000
_cell.length_c   1.000
_cell.angle_alpha   90.00
_cell.angle_beta   90.00
_cell.angle_gamma   90.00
#
_symmetry.space_group_name_H-M   'P 1'
#
loop_
_entity.id
_entity.type
_entity.pdbx_description
1 polymer ?
#
loop_
_entity_poly.entity_id
_entity_poly.type
_entity_poly.pdbx_seq_one_letter_code
_entity_poly.pdbx_strand_id
1 'polypeptide(L)'
;MTELTFLTEINDERKGNHLCAFNGFLEDYLETIEGSPLRETLKSLEALNPDFRIMVGYRFNIQTEAVSNQIIRYKDITKLPSHPFVLPMLIYGKDSNEEVVGFILAQEEESFTVLKGLYYAITENKALLEPLRNNIIVAHLNEDTIKIITQLSKAEIKCGAAQRMIDGKYYADLNELKTIVKAEAEALQAQIKEDFKEHKHRAPLIYKAVTSWFLMKKVLYVQTMMNRHLLDRECGGDVKKQRHQAKLNADSVTFIAYSELWRTTTN
;
A
#
# COMPACT_ATOMS: atom_id res chain seq x y z
N MET A 1 4.48 18.09 20.50
CA MET A 1 4.81 16.90 19.69
C MET A 1 4.64 17.30 18.25
N THR A 2 5.69 17.23 17.44
CA THR A 2 5.57 17.44 16.00
C THR A 2 4.71 16.32 15.42
N GLU A 3 3.95 16.60 14.35
CA GLU A 3 3.02 15.63 13.73
C GLU A 3 3.70 14.31 13.32
N LEU A 4 5.04 14.27 13.24
CA LEU A 4 5.82 13.08 12.88
C LEU A 4 6.49 12.37 14.08
N THR A 5 6.43 12.91 15.31
CA THR A 5 7.18 12.35 16.46
C THR A 5 6.83 10.88 16.70
N PHE A 6 5.55 10.52 16.56
CA PHE A 6 5.07 9.15 16.78
C PHE A 6 5.73 8.12 15.86
N LEU A 7 6.15 8.50 14.65
CA LEU A 7 6.87 7.61 13.73
C LEU A 7 8.31 7.39 14.20
N THR A 8 8.94 8.42 14.77
CA THR A 8 10.33 8.35 15.24
C THR A 8 10.50 7.52 16.50
N GLU A 9 9.42 7.31 17.24
CA GLU A 9 9.36 6.49 18.45
C GLU A 9 9.25 4.97 18.15
N ILE A 10 8.95 4.60 16.91
CA ILE A 10 8.90 3.19 16.49
C ILE A 10 10.33 2.64 16.42
N ASN A 11 10.68 1.77 17.37
CA ASN A 11 11.95 1.05 17.34
C ASN A 11 12.00 0.08 16.14
N ASP A 12 13.21 -0.21 15.66
CA ASP A 12 13.45 -1.20 14.61
C ASP A 12 14.25 -2.40 15.15
N GLU A 13 14.64 -3.32 14.26
CA GLU A 13 15.36 -4.55 14.61
C GLU A 13 16.66 -4.27 15.38
N ARG A 14 17.34 -3.15 15.12
CA ARG A 14 18.58 -2.75 15.82
C ARG A 14 18.34 -2.47 17.31
N LYS A 15 17.09 -2.17 17.68
CA LYS A 15 16.62 -1.93 19.05
C LYS A 15 15.71 -3.05 19.57
N GLY A 16 15.71 -4.22 18.92
CA GLY A 16 14.97 -5.40 19.35
C GLY A 16 13.49 -5.43 18.95
N ASN A 17 13.03 -4.56 18.06
CA ASN A 17 11.67 -4.62 17.52
C ASN A 17 11.62 -5.38 16.19
N HIS A 18 11.02 -6.57 16.19
CA HIS A 18 10.88 -7.41 14.99
C HIS A 18 9.75 -6.98 14.03
N LEU A 19 9.02 -5.90 14.35
CA LEU A 19 7.96 -5.37 13.50
C LEU A 19 8.44 -4.31 12.52
N CYS A 20 9.70 -3.87 12.58
CA CYS A 20 10.22 -2.86 11.67
C CYS A 20 11.68 -3.18 11.35
N ALA A 21 11.99 -3.44 10.08
CA ALA A 21 13.35 -3.80 9.68
C ALA A 21 14.32 -2.61 9.88
N PHE A 22 13.88 -1.41 9.52
CA PHE A 22 14.66 -0.19 9.71
C PHE A 22 13.75 1.01 9.98
N ASN A 23 14.13 1.89 10.90
CA ASN A 23 13.53 3.22 11.07
C ASN A 23 14.60 4.22 11.50
N GLY A 24 14.85 5.23 10.67
CA GLY A 24 15.97 6.17 10.89
C GLY A 24 16.03 7.26 9.85
N PHE A 25 17.14 7.99 9.79
CA PHE A 25 17.41 8.89 8.68
C PHE A 25 17.58 8.10 7.38
N LEU A 26 17.24 8.71 6.25
CA LEU A 26 17.42 8.10 4.94
C LEU A 26 18.90 7.87 4.64
N GLU A 27 19.77 8.82 5.03
CA GLU A 27 21.23 8.70 4.93
C GLU A 27 21.73 7.40 5.60
N ASP A 28 21.36 7.18 6.87
CA ASP A 28 21.73 5.96 7.61
C ASP A 28 21.26 4.68 6.90
N TYR A 29 20.08 4.71 6.26
CA TYR A 29 19.56 3.54 5.56
C TYR A 29 20.35 3.24 4.29
N LEU A 30 20.75 4.26 3.54
CA LEU A 30 21.53 4.09 2.32
C LEU A 30 22.78 3.25 2.62
N GLU A 31 23.46 3.51 3.73
CA GLU A 31 24.66 2.78 4.17
C GLU A 31 24.39 1.29 4.44
N THR A 32 23.16 0.90 4.77
CA THR A 32 22.78 -0.51 4.99
C THR A 32 22.51 -1.28 3.70
N ILE A 33 22.31 -0.59 2.58
CA ILE A 33 21.94 -1.18 1.29
C ILE A 33 23.02 -0.93 0.22
N GLU A 34 24.29 -0.93 0.62
CA GLU A 34 25.41 -0.81 -0.31
C GLU A 34 25.32 -1.87 -1.44
N GLY A 35 25.39 -1.42 -2.70
CA GLY A 35 25.25 -2.29 -3.88
C GLY A 35 23.80 -2.61 -4.29
N SER A 36 22.78 -2.16 -3.54
CA SER A 36 21.38 -2.28 -3.96
C SER A 36 21.09 -1.39 -5.17
N PRO A 37 20.33 -1.88 -6.18
CA PRO A 37 19.85 -1.06 -7.28
C PRO A 37 19.03 0.16 -6.84
N LEU A 38 18.43 0.11 -5.64
CA LEU A 38 17.62 1.19 -5.09
C LEU A 38 18.44 2.36 -4.56
N ARG A 39 19.74 2.16 -4.28
CA ARG A 39 20.57 3.16 -3.60
C ARG A 39 20.62 4.47 -4.37
N GLU A 40 20.82 4.43 -5.69
CA GLU A 40 20.92 5.65 -6.50
C GLU A 40 19.60 6.45 -6.53
N THR A 41 18.47 5.75 -6.67
CA THR A 41 17.16 6.42 -6.67
C THR A 41 16.81 7.00 -5.31
N LEU A 42 17.13 6.30 -4.22
CA LEU A 42 16.93 6.80 -2.85
C LEU A 42 17.91 7.94 -2.50
N LYS A 43 19.14 7.90 -3.00
CA LYS A 43 20.12 8.99 -2.84
C LYS A 43 19.64 10.29 -3.48
N SER A 44 18.88 10.21 -4.56
CA SER A 44 18.23 11.39 -5.16
C SER A 44 17.20 12.04 -4.21
N LEU A 45 16.54 11.25 -3.36
CA LEU A 45 15.61 11.76 -2.34
C LEU A 45 16.34 12.33 -1.14
N GLU A 46 17.44 11.72 -0.71
CA GLU A 46 18.30 12.25 0.36
C GLU A 46 18.91 13.60 -0.05
N ALA A 47 19.44 13.72 -1.26
CA ALA A 47 19.96 14.98 -1.77
C ALA A 47 18.89 16.08 -1.91
N LEU A 48 17.61 15.70 -2.09
CA LEU A 48 16.48 16.62 -2.13
C LEU A 48 16.14 17.16 -0.73
N ASN A 49 16.17 16.30 0.29
CA ASN A 49 15.98 16.69 1.67
C ASN A 49 16.77 15.74 2.61
N PRO A 50 17.91 16.20 3.17
CA PRO A 50 18.73 15.40 4.09
C PRO A 50 18.01 15.01 5.39
N ASP A 51 16.97 15.75 5.78
CA ASP A 51 16.18 15.47 6.98
C ASP A 51 15.13 14.36 6.75
N PHE A 52 15.01 13.83 5.53
CA PHE A 52 14.11 12.72 5.28
C PHE A 52 14.49 11.50 6.12
N ARG A 53 13.44 10.87 6.64
CA ARG A 53 13.50 9.64 7.40
C ARG A 53 12.83 8.54 6.61
N ILE A 54 13.24 7.30 6.87
CA ILE A 54 12.68 6.13 6.22
C ILE A 54 12.32 5.06 7.24
N MET A 55 11.17 4.43 7.03
CA MET A 55 10.71 3.25 7.72
C MET A 55 10.55 2.11 6.70
N VAL A 56 11.20 0.97 6.94
CA VAL A 56 11.27 -0.15 5.98
C VAL A 56 10.73 -1.41 6.63
N GLY A 57 9.90 -2.14 5.87
CA GLY A 57 9.38 -3.44 6.28
C GLY A 57 8.50 -3.41 7.51
N TYR A 58 7.77 -2.31 7.75
CA TYR A 58 6.94 -2.18 8.94
C TYR A 58 5.74 -3.13 8.88
N ARG A 59 5.61 -3.99 9.89
CA ARG A 59 4.58 -5.00 10.02
C ARG A 59 3.41 -4.46 10.83
N PHE A 60 2.20 -4.55 10.29
CA PHE A 60 1.00 -4.00 10.94
C PHE A 60 -0.24 -4.89 10.78
N ASN A 61 -1.24 -4.64 11.63
CA ASN A 61 -2.58 -5.21 11.51
C ASN A 61 -3.53 -4.19 10.91
N ILE A 62 -4.54 -4.67 10.17
CA ILE A 62 -5.66 -3.82 9.75
C ILE A 62 -6.58 -3.49 10.92
N GLN A 63 -7.34 -2.41 10.79
CA GLN A 63 -8.36 -2.04 11.76
C GLN A 63 -9.63 -2.85 11.47
N THR A 64 -9.84 -3.96 12.18
CA THR A 64 -10.98 -4.86 11.95
C THR A 64 -12.34 -4.17 12.13
N GLU A 65 -12.38 -3.11 12.95
CA GLU A 65 -13.56 -2.27 13.18
C GLU A 65 -13.84 -1.27 12.05
N ALA A 66 -12.91 -1.06 11.12
CA ALA A 66 -13.12 -0.11 10.04
C ALA A 66 -14.27 -0.56 9.14
N VAL A 67 -15.17 0.38 8.83
CA VAL A 67 -16.40 0.12 8.06
C VAL A 67 -16.10 -0.50 6.69
N SER A 68 -15.04 -0.05 6.02
CA SER A 68 -14.57 -0.62 4.76
C SER A 68 -14.22 -2.11 4.91
N ASN A 69 -13.49 -2.48 5.96
CA ASN A 69 -13.08 -3.86 6.23
C ASN A 69 -14.28 -4.75 6.57
N GLN A 70 -15.25 -4.22 7.33
CA GLN A 70 -16.51 -4.91 7.63
C GLN A 70 -17.38 -5.16 6.39
N ILE A 71 -17.30 -4.29 5.37
CA ILE A 71 -18.07 -4.41 4.12
C ILE A 71 -17.37 -5.35 3.13
N ILE A 72 -16.04 -5.29 3.03
CA ILE A 72 -15.22 -6.18 2.18
C ILE A 72 -15.40 -7.66 2.57
N ARG A 73 -15.69 -7.95 3.85
CA ARG A 73 -16.07 -9.29 4.35
C ARG A 73 -15.12 -10.44 3.97
N TYR A 74 -13.84 -10.16 3.81
CA TYR A 74 -12.84 -11.19 3.50
C TYR A 74 -12.34 -11.87 4.77
N LYS A 75 -13.07 -12.90 5.21
CA LYS A 75 -12.87 -13.59 6.50
C LYS A 75 -11.51 -14.27 6.64
N ASP A 76 -10.85 -14.60 5.55
CA ASP A 76 -9.57 -15.31 5.59
C ASP A 76 -8.44 -14.47 6.20
N ILE A 77 -8.59 -13.13 6.21
CA ILE A 77 -7.62 -12.25 6.85
C ILE A 77 -7.49 -12.50 8.36
N THR A 78 -8.56 -12.94 9.02
CA THR A 78 -8.54 -13.21 10.48
C THR A 78 -7.87 -14.54 10.82
N LYS A 79 -7.43 -15.31 9.82
CA LYS A 79 -6.70 -16.57 10.00
C LYS A 79 -5.19 -16.39 9.93
N LEU A 80 -4.73 -15.19 9.55
CA LEU A 80 -3.32 -14.87 9.45
C LEU A 80 -2.69 -14.63 10.84
N PRO A 81 -1.37 -14.82 10.98
CA PRO A 81 -0.66 -14.45 12.20
C PRO A 81 -0.75 -12.94 12.44
N SER A 82 -0.38 -12.51 13.65
CA SER A 82 -0.31 -11.09 14.00
C SER A 82 0.65 -10.34 13.07
N HIS A 83 0.25 -9.14 12.68
CA HIS A 83 1.00 -8.21 11.82
C HIS A 83 1.32 -8.79 10.43
N PRO A 84 0.31 -9.27 9.68
CA PRO A 84 0.55 -9.97 8.43
C PRO A 84 0.88 -9.01 7.27
N PHE A 85 0.53 -7.73 7.38
CA PHE A 85 0.79 -6.73 6.35
C PHE A 85 2.19 -6.15 6.53
N VAL A 86 2.89 -5.92 5.41
CA VAL A 86 4.24 -5.34 5.40
C VAL A 86 4.20 -4.07 4.56
N LEU A 87 4.55 -2.94 5.16
CA LEU A 87 4.78 -1.68 4.46
C LEU A 87 6.20 -1.71 3.85
N PRO A 88 6.37 -1.60 2.52
CA PRO A 88 7.69 -1.76 1.90
C PRO A 88 8.65 -0.66 2.34
N MET A 89 8.37 0.59 1.98
CA MET A 89 9.09 1.77 2.44
C MET A 89 8.11 2.92 2.68
N LEU A 90 8.25 3.61 3.81
CA LEU A 90 7.67 4.92 4.05
C LEU A 90 8.82 5.91 4.22
N ILE A 91 8.97 6.83 3.27
CA ILE A 91 9.85 7.99 3.42
C ILE A 91 8.98 9.15 3.91
N TYR A 92 9.44 9.89 4.90
CA TYR A 92 8.67 10.96 5.51
C TYR A 92 9.57 12.09 6.01
N GLY A 93 8.99 13.29 6.07
CA GLY A 93 9.64 14.48 6.59
C GLY A 93 8.79 15.70 6.30
N LYS A 94 9.45 16.83 6.02
CA LYS A 94 8.78 18.08 5.71
C LYS A 94 9.15 18.58 4.31
N ASP A 95 8.24 19.32 3.69
CA ASP A 95 8.51 20.07 2.47
C ASP A 95 9.21 21.41 2.77
N SER A 96 9.49 22.19 1.73
CA SER A 96 10.13 23.50 1.84
C SER A 96 9.30 24.55 2.60
N ASN A 97 8.02 24.28 2.89
CA ASN A 97 7.14 25.13 3.69
C ASN A 97 6.95 24.61 5.12
N GLU A 98 7.77 23.64 5.55
CA GLU A 98 7.68 22.97 6.86
C GLU A 98 6.41 22.11 7.04
N GLU A 99 5.66 21.84 5.96
CA GLU A 99 4.47 21.00 5.97
C GLU A 99 4.86 19.52 5.86
N VAL A 100 4.10 18.65 6.51
CA VAL A 100 4.38 17.21 6.47
C VAL A 100 4.18 16.65 5.06
N VAL A 101 5.14 15.83 4.62
CA VAL A 101 5.05 15.02 3.40
C VAL A 101 5.52 13.60 3.65
N GLY A 102 4.88 12.64 2.98
CA GLY A 102 5.24 11.23 3.04
C GLY A 102 5.07 10.50 1.72
N PHE A 103 5.80 9.42 1.56
CA PHE A 103 5.89 8.65 0.33
C PHE A 103 5.92 7.16 0.70
N ILE A 104 4.85 6.44 0.36
CA ILE A 104 4.86 4.97 0.40
C ILE A 104 5.39 4.48 -0.94
N LEU A 105 6.59 3.90 -0.92
CA LEU A 105 7.34 3.53 -2.10
C LEU A 105 7.63 2.02 -2.13
N ALA A 106 7.56 1.43 -3.30
CA ALA A 106 7.96 0.04 -3.54
C ALA A 106 8.68 -0.09 -4.89
N GLN A 107 9.31 -1.24 -5.11
CA GLN A 107 9.89 -1.57 -6.42
C GLN A 107 8.79 -1.95 -7.42
N GLU A 108 9.12 -2.03 -8.71
CA GLU A 108 8.14 -2.28 -9.77
C GLU A 108 7.57 -3.71 -9.78
N GLU A 109 8.23 -4.66 -9.12
CA GLU A 109 7.75 -6.03 -8.96
C GLU A 109 6.55 -6.14 -8.01
N GLU A 110 6.37 -5.16 -7.11
CA GLU A 110 5.18 -5.10 -6.27
C GLU A 110 4.02 -4.53 -7.08
N SER A 111 2.83 -5.13 -6.95
CA SER A 111 1.65 -4.64 -7.65
C SER A 111 1.24 -3.26 -7.13
N PHE A 112 1.03 -2.31 -8.06
CA PHE A 112 0.59 -0.97 -7.71
C PHE A 112 -0.78 -0.99 -7.00
N THR A 113 -1.69 -1.90 -7.38
CA THR A 113 -3.01 -1.98 -6.75
C THR A 113 -2.92 -2.51 -5.31
N VAL A 114 -1.98 -3.43 -5.05
CA VAL A 114 -1.65 -3.93 -3.71
C VAL A 114 -1.03 -2.81 -2.86
N LEU A 115 -0.07 -2.07 -3.43
CA LEU A 115 0.58 -0.94 -2.77
C LEU A 115 -0.43 0.18 -2.41
N LYS A 116 -1.35 0.49 -3.32
CA LYS A 116 -2.45 1.44 -3.06
C LYS A 116 -3.41 0.92 -2.00
N GLY A 117 -3.70 -0.39 -2.00
CA GLY A 117 -4.47 -1.04 -0.95
C GLY A 117 -3.79 -0.93 0.42
N LEU A 118 -2.45 -1.04 0.49
CA LEU A 118 -1.69 -0.90 1.74
C LEU A 118 -1.83 0.50 2.30
N TYR A 119 -1.72 1.52 1.45
CA TYR A 119 -1.98 2.91 1.84
C TYR A 119 -3.37 3.06 2.47
N TYR A 120 -4.43 2.55 1.82
CA TYR A 120 -5.77 2.62 2.40
C TYR A 120 -5.94 1.83 3.69
N ALA A 121 -5.16 0.76 3.89
CA ALA A 121 -5.18 -0.03 5.11
C ALA A 121 -4.45 0.67 6.27
N ILE A 122 -3.32 1.33 6.00
CA ILE A 122 -2.49 1.93 7.05
C ILE A 122 -2.91 3.38 7.38
N THR A 123 -3.74 4.00 6.55
CA THR A 123 -4.28 5.37 6.74
C THR A 123 -5.76 5.42 7.10
N GLU A 124 -6.41 4.28 7.33
CA GLU A 124 -7.80 4.26 7.77
C GLU A 124 -7.97 4.77 9.21
N ASN A 125 -9.21 5.02 9.63
CA ASN A 125 -9.51 5.48 10.99
C ASN A 125 -8.90 4.55 12.05
N LYS A 126 -8.20 5.11 13.03
CA LYS A 126 -7.40 4.47 14.08
C LYS A 126 -6.14 3.73 13.61
N ALA A 127 -5.79 3.80 12.34
CA ALA A 127 -4.54 3.23 11.84
C ALA A 127 -3.35 4.17 12.07
N LEU A 128 -2.13 3.62 11.98
CA LEU A 128 -0.89 4.33 12.31
C LEU A 128 -0.74 5.65 11.53
N LEU A 129 -1.03 5.64 10.23
CA LEU A 129 -0.84 6.79 9.35
C LEU A 129 -2.13 7.58 9.10
N GLU A 130 -3.18 7.38 9.90
CA GLU A 130 -4.41 8.16 9.80
C GLU A 130 -4.15 9.68 9.78
N PRO A 131 -3.33 10.26 10.68
CA PRO A 131 -3.10 11.70 10.70
C PRO A 131 -2.47 12.23 9.40
N LEU A 132 -1.75 11.37 8.68
CA LEU A 132 -0.95 11.71 7.50
C LEU A 132 -1.67 11.41 6.18
N ARG A 133 -2.92 10.94 6.21
CA ARG A 133 -3.64 10.44 5.02
C ARG A 133 -3.65 11.42 3.83
N ASN A 134 -3.66 12.72 4.08
CA ASN A 134 -3.73 13.77 3.04
C ASN A 134 -2.35 14.28 2.60
N ASN A 135 -1.28 13.77 3.21
CA ASN A 135 0.11 14.20 3.05
C ASN A 135 1.00 13.08 2.50
N ILE A 136 0.43 11.89 2.26
CA ILE A 136 1.13 10.72 1.73
C ILE A 136 0.73 10.46 0.29
N ILE A 137 1.74 10.29 -0.58
CA ILE A 137 1.55 9.66 -1.89
C ILE A 137 2.04 8.22 -1.89
N VAL A 138 1.64 7.47 -2.91
CA VAL A 138 1.92 6.06 -3.13
C VAL A 138 2.39 5.87 -4.56
N ALA A 139 3.55 5.24 -4.75
CA ALA A 139 4.15 5.06 -6.07
C ALA A 139 5.18 3.93 -6.12
N HIS A 140 5.49 3.44 -7.32
CA HIS A 140 6.73 2.71 -7.55
C HIS A 140 7.91 3.68 -7.58
N LEU A 141 9.04 3.24 -7.06
CA LEU A 141 10.29 3.98 -7.03
C LEU A 141 10.94 3.95 -8.43
N ASN A 142 10.78 5.03 -9.17
CA ASN A 142 11.43 5.25 -10.46
C ASN A 142 11.66 6.75 -10.70
N GLU A 143 12.45 7.10 -11.71
CA GLU A 143 12.86 8.48 -12.02
C GLU A 143 11.67 9.44 -12.16
N ASP A 144 10.60 8.94 -12.75
CA ASP A 144 9.39 9.68 -13.02
C ASP A 144 8.63 10.05 -11.73
N THR A 145 8.60 9.12 -10.78
CA THR A 145 8.09 9.37 -9.42
C THR A 145 9.01 10.35 -8.67
N ILE A 146 10.34 10.26 -8.83
CA ILE A 146 11.27 11.22 -8.21
C ILE A 146 11.01 12.66 -8.67
N LYS A 147 10.70 12.87 -9.96
CA LYS A 147 10.32 14.20 -10.46
C LYS A 147 9.07 14.74 -9.75
N ILE A 148 8.05 13.89 -9.57
CA ILE A 148 6.80 14.27 -8.88
C ILE A 148 7.07 14.56 -7.39
N ILE A 149 7.86 13.72 -6.72
CA ILE A 149 8.28 13.94 -5.33
C ILE A 149 9.06 15.26 -5.21
N THR A 150 9.94 15.56 -6.14
CA THR A 150 10.70 16.82 -6.16
C THR A 150 9.77 18.03 -6.21
N GLN A 151 8.76 18.01 -7.08
CA GLN A 151 7.77 19.10 -7.16
C GLN A 151 6.94 19.21 -5.87
N LEU A 152 6.56 18.06 -5.28
CA LEU A 152 5.81 18.02 -4.03
C LEU A 152 6.63 18.56 -2.85
N SER A 153 7.91 18.16 -2.71
CA SER A 153 8.81 18.62 -1.64
C SER A 153 9.19 20.09 -1.76
N LYS A 154 9.10 20.68 -2.96
CA LYS A 154 9.24 22.12 -3.19
C LYS A 154 7.92 22.89 -3.06
N ALA A 155 6.86 22.20 -2.63
CA ALA A 155 5.50 22.72 -2.52
C ALA A 155 4.92 23.31 -3.82
N GLU A 156 5.44 22.91 -4.98
CA GLU A 156 4.97 23.34 -6.30
C GLU A 156 3.62 22.69 -6.66
N ILE A 157 3.38 21.48 -6.15
CA ILE A 157 2.13 20.74 -6.29
C ILE A 157 1.65 20.21 -4.93
N LYS A 158 0.33 20.02 -4.78
CA LYS A 158 -0.25 19.41 -3.58
C LYS A 158 -0.28 17.88 -3.70
N CYS A 159 -0.23 17.19 -2.57
CA CYS A 159 -0.23 15.72 -2.47
C CYS A 159 -1.36 15.06 -3.30
N GLY A 160 -2.59 15.57 -3.22
CA GLY A 160 -3.70 15.05 -4.01
C GLY A 160 -3.56 15.24 -5.53
N ALA A 161 -2.84 16.28 -5.99
CA ALA A 161 -2.54 16.46 -7.41
C ALA A 161 -1.43 15.51 -7.86
N ALA A 162 -0.36 15.41 -7.07
CA ALA A 162 0.74 14.45 -7.28
C ALA A 162 0.20 13.00 -7.38
N GLN A 163 -0.67 12.60 -6.47
CA GLN A 163 -1.24 11.26 -6.49
C GLN A 163 -2.10 10.99 -7.73
N ARG A 164 -2.87 11.99 -8.23
CA ARG A 164 -3.63 11.83 -9.47
C ARG A 164 -2.72 11.66 -10.69
N MET A 165 -1.60 12.37 -10.74
CA MET A 165 -0.60 12.21 -11.80
C MET A 165 0.00 10.80 -11.79
N ILE A 166 0.25 10.24 -10.61
CA ILE A 166 0.76 8.88 -10.45
C ILE A 166 -0.31 7.86 -10.83
N ASP A 167 -1.51 7.96 -10.24
CA ASP A 167 -2.63 7.03 -10.49
C ASP A 167 -2.94 6.93 -12.00
N GLY A 168 -2.94 8.07 -12.71
CA GLY A 168 -3.19 8.14 -14.15
C GLY A 168 -2.15 7.44 -15.04
N LYS A 169 -1.00 7.03 -14.50
CA LYS A 169 -0.04 6.17 -15.22
C LYS A 169 -0.41 4.69 -15.17
N TYR A 170 -1.21 4.29 -14.19
CA TYR A 170 -1.57 2.88 -13.97
C TYR A 170 -2.98 2.55 -14.44
N TYR A 171 -3.91 3.51 -14.37
CA TYR A 171 -5.28 3.35 -14.86
C TYR A 171 -5.91 4.70 -15.17
N ALA A 172 -6.68 4.78 -16.26
CA ALA A 172 -7.41 5.97 -16.68
C ALA A 172 -8.70 6.16 -15.86
N ASP A 173 -9.39 5.06 -15.52
CA ASP A 173 -10.66 5.11 -14.80
C ASP A 173 -10.93 3.88 -13.92
N LEU A 174 -12.09 3.89 -13.24
CA LEU A 174 -12.51 2.82 -12.33
C LEU A 174 -12.78 1.49 -13.05
N ASN A 175 -13.23 1.50 -14.31
CA ASN A 175 -13.47 0.27 -15.06
C ASN A 175 -12.15 -0.37 -15.48
N GLU A 176 -11.18 0.42 -15.92
CA GLU A 176 -9.84 -0.07 -16.19
C GLU A 176 -9.18 -0.63 -14.93
N LEU A 177 -9.26 0.09 -13.80
CA LEU A 177 -8.78 -0.41 -12.51
C LEU A 177 -9.42 -1.75 -12.12
N LYS A 178 -10.72 -1.93 -12.35
CA LYS A 178 -11.42 -3.21 -12.10
C LYS A 178 -10.86 -4.34 -12.96
N THR A 179 -10.56 -4.06 -14.23
CA THR A 179 -9.97 -5.05 -15.15
C THR A 179 -8.57 -5.43 -14.69
N ILE A 180 -7.73 -4.45 -14.34
CA ILE A 180 -6.37 -4.68 -13.82
C ILE A 180 -6.40 -5.54 -12.55
N VAL A 181 -7.21 -5.17 -11.56
CA VAL A 181 -7.29 -5.90 -10.29
C VAL A 181 -7.77 -7.34 -10.50
N LYS A 182 -8.70 -7.58 -11.42
CA LYS A 182 -9.14 -8.95 -11.75
C LYS A 182 -8.02 -9.77 -12.38
N ALA A 183 -7.33 -9.20 -13.36
CA ALA A 183 -6.20 -9.86 -14.01
C ALA A 183 -5.07 -10.17 -13.02
N GLU A 184 -4.72 -9.23 -12.14
CA GLU A 184 -3.71 -9.46 -11.09
C GLU A 184 -4.14 -10.53 -10.09
N ALA A 185 -5.41 -10.56 -9.69
CA ALA A 185 -5.94 -11.57 -8.77
C ALA A 185 -5.93 -12.97 -9.39
N GLU A 186 -6.23 -13.09 -10.69
CA GLU A 186 -6.13 -14.34 -11.46
C GLU A 186 -4.68 -14.77 -11.67
N ALA A 187 -3.80 -13.83 -12.01
CA ALA A 187 -2.36 -14.10 -12.15
C ALA A 187 -1.76 -14.61 -10.84
N LEU A 188 -2.12 -14.01 -9.70
CA LEU A 188 -1.69 -14.46 -8.37
C LEU A 188 -2.19 -15.87 -8.04
N GLN A 189 -3.40 -16.24 -8.46
CA GLN A 189 -3.92 -17.61 -8.30
C GLN A 189 -3.17 -18.63 -9.16
N ALA A 190 -2.73 -18.24 -10.36
CA ALA A 190 -1.89 -19.10 -11.19
C ALA A 190 -0.49 -19.22 -10.59
N GLN A 191 0.13 -18.09 -10.23
CA GLN A 191 1.48 -18.04 -9.67
C GLN A 191 1.59 -18.88 -8.39
N ILE A 192 0.65 -18.76 -7.46
CA ILE A 192 0.73 -19.50 -6.19
C ILE A 192 0.64 -21.02 -6.38
N LYS A 193 -0.06 -21.49 -7.42
CA LYS A 193 -0.12 -22.92 -7.76
C LYS A 193 1.22 -23.42 -8.30
N GLU A 194 1.93 -22.60 -9.07
CA GLU A 194 3.28 -22.90 -9.54
C GLU A 194 4.29 -22.84 -8.39
N ASP A 195 4.28 -21.78 -7.57
CA ASP A 195 5.18 -21.63 -6.42
C ASP A 195 5.05 -22.80 -5.42
N PHE A 196 3.85 -23.35 -5.25
CA PHE A 196 3.63 -24.50 -4.37
C PHE A 196 4.27 -25.80 -4.85
N LYS A 197 4.63 -25.89 -6.13
CA LYS A 197 5.42 -27.00 -6.68
C LYS A 197 6.87 -26.95 -6.20
N GLU A 198 7.41 -25.75 -6.05
CA GLU A 198 8.83 -25.54 -5.78
C GLU A 198 9.12 -25.34 -4.29
N HIS A 199 8.16 -24.81 -3.52
CA HIS A 199 8.37 -24.44 -2.12
C HIS A 199 7.77 -25.43 -1.11
N LYS A 200 8.64 -26.02 -0.28
CA LYS A 200 8.23 -26.85 0.88
C LYS A 200 7.58 -26.00 1.99
N HIS A 201 8.02 -24.76 2.17
CA HIS A 201 7.47 -23.85 3.19
C HIS A 201 6.46 -22.87 2.57
N ARG A 202 5.18 -23.23 2.63
CA ARG A 202 4.10 -22.48 1.94
C ARG A 202 3.50 -21.32 2.73
N ALA A 203 3.64 -21.31 4.07
CA ALA A 203 2.99 -20.32 4.92
C ALA A 203 3.25 -18.85 4.49
N PRO A 204 4.50 -18.41 4.21
CA PRO A 204 4.75 -17.02 3.79
C PRO A 204 4.06 -16.67 2.46
N LEU A 205 4.02 -17.61 1.51
CA LEU A 205 3.36 -17.43 0.22
C LEU A 205 1.84 -17.33 0.40
N ILE A 206 1.26 -18.20 1.24
CA ILE A 206 -0.16 -18.16 1.60
C ILE A 206 -0.51 -16.81 2.22
N TYR A 207 0.30 -16.35 3.18
CA TYR A 207 0.06 -15.09 3.87
C TYR A 207 0.13 -13.91 2.90
N LYS A 208 1.16 -13.86 2.04
CA LYS A 208 1.29 -12.83 1.00
C LYS A 208 0.06 -12.81 0.10
N ALA A 209 -0.38 -13.97 -0.40
CA ALA A 209 -1.55 -14.02 -1.29
C ALA A 209 -2.84 -13.56 -0.63
N VAL A 210 -3.12 -14.02 0.60
CA VAL A 210 -4.31 -13.62 1.37
C VAL A 210 -4.28 -12.12 1.65
N THR A 211 -3.13 -11.55 2.02
CA THR A 211 -3.01 -10.10 2.19
C THR A 211 -3.22 -9.37 0.86
N SER A 212 -2.63 -9.82 -0.25
CA SER A 212 -2.77 -9.17 -1.56
C SER A 212 -4.22 -9.15 -2.03
N TRP A 213 -4.95 -10.27 -1.96
CA TRP A 213 -6.36 -10.28 -2.33
C TRP A 213 -7.22 -9.37 -1.46
N PHE A 214 -6.94 -9.29 -0.15
CA PHE A 214 -7.60 -8.32 0.72
C PHE A 214 -7.35 -6.87 0.26
N LEU A 215 -6.10 -6.53 -0.05
CA LEU A 215 -5.70 -5.18 -0.47
C LEU A 215 -6.28 -4.81 -1.84
N MET A 216 -6.33 -5.76 -2.77
CA MET A 216 -7.01 -5.66 -4.07
C MET A 216 -8.52 -5.40 -3.92
N LYS A 217 -9.18 -6.10 -2.99
CA LYS A 217 -10.59 -5.81 -2.65
C LYS A 217 -10.75 -4.42 -2.06
N LYS A 218 -9.80 -4.00 -1.22
CA LYS A 218 -9.80 -2.69 -0.54
C LYS A 218 -9.65 -1.53 -1.52
N VAL A 219 -8.69 -1.60 -2.46
CA VAL A 219 -8.51 -0.55 -3.47
C VAL A 219 -9.76 -0.38 -4.32
N LEU A 220 -10.39 -1.47 -4.77
CA LEU A 220 -11.65 -1.37 -5.53
C LEU A 220 -12.78 -0.76 -4.71
N TYR A 221 -12.94 -1.18 -3.45
CA TYR A 221 -13.96 -0.62 -2.58
C TYR A 221 -13.76 0.89 -2.40
N VAL A 222 -12.56 1.32 -2.00
CA VAL A 222 -12.28 2.73 -1.69
C VAL A 222 -12.35 3.60 -2.94
N GLN A 223 -11.76 3.17 -4.06
CA GLN A 223 -11.82 3.92 -5.32
C GLN A 223 -13.25 4.06 -5.85
N THR A 224 -14.08 3.02 -5.70
CA THR A 224 -15.51 3.12 -6.02
C THR A 224 -16.22 4.15 -5.15
N MET A 225 -15.93 4.18 -3.84
CA MET A 225 -16.50 5.15 -2.90
C MET A 225 -16.00 6.59 -3.12
N MET A 226 -14.79 6.77 -3.64
CA MET A 226 -14.23 8.08 -3.96
C MET A 226 -14.66 8.63 -5.32
N ASN A 227 -15.25 7.80 -6.18
CA ASN A 227 -15.67 8.20 -7.51
C ASN A 227 -16.93 9.08 -7.48
N ARG A 228 -16.73 10.39 -7.54
CA ARG A 228 -17.82 11.38 -7.58
C ARG A 228 -18.70 11.26 -8.83
N HIS A 229 -18.10 10.96 -9.98
CA HIS A 229 -18.85 10.78 -11.21
C HIS A 229 -19.86 9.63 -11.08
N LEU A 230 -19.43 8.49 -10.54
CA LEU A 230 -20.28 7.35 -10.24
C LEU A 230 -21.41 7.72 -9.27
N LEU A 231 -21.08 8.44 -8.18
CA LEU A 231 -22.07 8.89 -7.21
C LEU A 231 -23.14 9.76 -7.86
N ASP A 232 -22.73 10.79 -8.61
CA ASP A 232 -23.62 11.81 -9.13
C ASP A 232 -24.43 11.31 -10.34
N ARG A 233 -23.78 10.59 -11.27
CA ARG A 233 -24.39 10.20 -12.56
C ARG A 233 -25.10 8.86 -12.52
N GLU A 234 -24.54 7.87 -11.85
CA GLU A 234 -25.06 6.49 -11.89
C GLU A 234 -25.84 6.14 -10.63
N CYS A 235 -25.42 6.67 -9.47
CA CYS A 235 -26.10 6.44 -8.20
C CYS A 235 -27.15 7.52 -7.85
N GLY A 236 -27.20 8.62 -8.62
CA GLY A 236 -28.14 9.73 -8.41
C GLY A 236 -27.95 10.42 -7.06
N GLY A 237 -26.71 10.56 -6.60
CA GLY A 237 -26.36 11.12 -5.29
C GLY A 237 -26.59 10.17 -4.10
N ASP A 238 -27.06 8.94 -4.33
CA ASP A 238 -27.33 7.97 -3.26
C ASP A 238 -26.07 7.18 -2.86
N VAL A 239 -25.47 7.57 -1.72
CA VAL A 239 -24.30 6.90 -1.14
C VAL A 239 -24.56 5.43 -0.81
N LYS A 240 -25.82 5.01 -0.55
CA LYS A 240 -26.14 3.59 -0.31
C LYS A 240 -26.02 2.78 -1.59
N LYS A 241 -26.46 3.33 -2.73
CA LYS A 241 -26.28 2.69 -4.06
C LYS A 241 -24.81 2.61 -4.43
N GLN A 242 -24.04 3.68 -4.22
CA GLN A 242 -22.60 3.68 -4.46
C GLN A 242 -21.89 2.64 -3.60
N ARG A 243 -22.26 2.53 -2.32
CA ARG A 243 -21.71 1.50 -1.42
C ARG A 243 -22.06 0.08 -1.86
N HIS A 244 -23.28 -0.13 -2.37
CA HIS A 244 -23.66 -1.43 -2.93
C HIS A 244 -22.77 -1.76 -4.15
N GLN A 245 -22.55 -0.80 -5.05
CA GLN A 245 -21.65 -0.98 -6.19
C GLN A 245 -20.20 -1.23 -5.76
N ALA A 246 -19.71 -0.52 -4.75
CA ALA A 246 -18.37 -0.72 -4.19
C ALA A 246 -18.20 -2.13 -3.63
N LYS A 247 -19.24 -2.65 -2.96
CA LYS A 247 -19.27 -4.03 -2.49
C LYS A 247 -19.24 -5.01 -3.66
N LEU A 248 -20.08 -4.83 -4.69
CA LEU A 248 -20.08 -5.70 -5.88
C LEU A 248 -18.71 -5.71 -6.59
N ASN A 249 -18.06 -4.55 -6.71
CA ASN A 249 -16.73 -4.44 -7.29
C ASN A 249 -15.68 -5.19 -6.45
N ALA A 250 -15.69 -5.03 -5.13
CA ALA A 250 -14.79 -5.77 -4.23
C ALA A 250 -15.08 -7.29 -4.25
N ASP A 251 -16.34 -7.70 -4.27
CA ASP A 251 -16.74 -9.11 -4.34
C ASP A 251 -16.32 -9.77 -5.67
N SER A 252 -16.12 -8.97 -6.73
CA SER A 252 -15.65 -9.47 -8.04
C SER A 252 -14.19 -9.90 -8.10
N VAL A 253 -13.38 -9.57 -7.07
CA VAL A 253 -11.99 -10.06 -6.96
C VAL A 253 -12.02 -11.54 -6.59
N THR A 254 -11.51 -12.37 -7.48
CA THR A 254 -11.37 -13.82 -7.31
C THR A 254 -10.17 -14.14 -6.42
N PHE A 255 -10.25 -15.23 -5.67
CA PHE A 255 -9.20 -15.68 -4.75
C PHE A 255 -9.36 -17.17 -4.44
N ILE A 256 -8.30 -17.82 -3.97
CA ILE A 256 -8.37 -19.18 -3.42
C ILE A 256 -8.60 -19.07 -1.92
N ALA A 257 -9.57 -19.82 -1.38
CA ALA A 257 -9.86 -19.76 0.05
C ALA A 257 -8.66 -20.23 0.89
N TYR A 258 -8.44 -19.64 2.08
CA TYR A 258 -7.30 -19.97 2.94
C TYR A 258 -7.17 -21.48 3.20
N SER A 259 -8.28 -22.16 3.50
CA SER A 259 -8.28 -23.61 3.75
C SER A 259 -7.95 -24.43 2.50
N GLU A 260 -8.28 -23.92 1.31
CA GLU A 260 -7.96 -24.56 0.04
C GLU A 260 -6.47 -24.40 -0.28
N LEU A 261 -5.89 -23.22 -0.04
CA LEU A 261 -4.44 -23.01 -0.20
C LEU A 261 -3.59 -24.02 0.57
N TRP A 262 -4.00 -24.41 1.79
CA TRP A 262 -3.31 -25.45 2.56
C TRP A 262 -3.52 -26.87 2.03
N ARG A 263 -4.58 -27.10 1.26
CA ARG A 263 -4.94 -28.41 0.69
C ARG A 263 -4.49 -28.59 -0.75
N THR A 264 -4.07 -27.53 -1.44
CA THR A 264 -3.53 -27.60 -2.80
C THR A 264 -2.30 -28.51 -2.80
N THR A 265 -2.49 -29.80 -3.06
CA THR A 265 -1.41 -30.75 -3.27
C THR A 265 -0.83 -30.54 -4.66
N THR A 266 0.48 -30.63 -4.75
CA THR A 266 1.19 -30.81 -6.01
C THR A 266 0.74 -32.15 -6.59
N ASN A 267 -0.18 -32.11 -7.55
CA ASN A 267 -0.37 -33.24 -8.46
C ASN A 267 0.70 -33.19 -9.53
#